data_AF-A0A0P7ZZZ4-F1
#
_entry.id   AF-A0A0P7ZZZ4-F1
#
_cell.length_a   1.000
_cell.length_b   1.000
_cell.length_c   1.000
_cell.angle_alpha   90.00
_cell.angle_beta   90.00
_cell.angle_gamma   90.00
#
_symmetry.space_group_name_H-M   'P 1'
#
loop_
_entity.id
_entity.type
_entity.pdbx_description
1 polymer ?
#
loop_
_entity_poly.entity_id
_entity_poly.type
_entity_poly.pdbx_seq_one_letter_code
_entity_poly.pdbx_strand_id
1 'polypeptide(L)'
;MLHLRVLSKPLATAATISLLLLGGCGGNASNENAPVAEGENSPETSLNNYTAAVWEIERQRQATYRVLAENVPDSEQAALAEVRCNQPDTIRGFSRTLRREIVDYCDRVAEIIEAQNLTVDEFNQIGDRLDEDPLLETQVMQQLTELRQQQQG
;
A
#
# COMPACT_ATOMS: atom_id res chain seq x y z
N MET A 1 11.24 7.14 16.56
CA MET A 1 12.71 7.17 16.41
C MET A 1 13.17 5.75 16.14
N LEU A 2 13.61 5.43 14.91
CA LEU A 2 14.03 4.09 14.52
C LEU A 2 15.56 4.00 14.65
N HIS A 3 16.04 3.22 15.61
CA HIS A 3 17.47 2.94 15.76
C HIS A 3 17.88 1.83 14.78
N LEU A 4 18.46 2.21 13.64
CA LEU A 4 19.19 1.30 12.75
C LEU A 4 20.47 0.84 13.46
N ARG A 5 20.50 -0.42 13.91
CA ARG A 5 21.77 -1.08 14.26
C ARG A 5 22.42 -1.58 12.98
N VAL A 6 23.44 -0.85 12.59
CA VAL A 6 24.33 -1.06 11.45
C VAL A 6 24.92 -2.47 11.44
N LEU A 7 24.83 -3.09 10.25
CA LEU A 7 25.49 -4.33 9.84
C LEU A 7 26.97 -4.37 10.26
N SER A 8 27.39 -5.46 10.88
CA SER A 8 28.80 -5.82 10.98
C SER A 8 28.99 -7.31 10.66
N LYS A 9 29.18 -7.65 9.37
CA LYS A 9 29.89 -8.87 8.98
C LYS A 9 30.78 -8.62 7.76
N PRO A 10 32.03 -9.12 7.77
CA PRO A 10 33.05 -8.81 6.78
C PRO A 10 32.84 -9.57 5.46
N LEU A 11 33.31 -8.94 4.38
CA LEU A 11 33.40 -9.49 3.03
C LEU A 11 34.27 -10.76 3.02
N ALA A 12 33.71 -11.84 2.47
CA ALA A 12 34.48 -12.96 1.97
C ALA A 12 34.54 -12.85 0.43
N THR A 13 35.75 -12.91 -0.09
CA THR A 13 36.15 -12.83 -1.49
C THR A 13 36.11 -14.20 -2.18
N ALA A 14 36.27 -14.16 -3.52
CA ALA A 14 36.58 -15.24 -4.47
C ALA A 14 35.36 -15.97 -5.06
N ALA A 15 35.26 -16.29 -6.36
CA ALA A 15 36.08 -16.01 -7.53
C ALA A 15 35.23 -16.23 -8.82
N THR A 16 35.65 -15.51 -9.85
CA THR A 16 35.51 -15.65 -11.31
C THR A 16 35.13 -17.03 -11.90
N ILE A 17 34.37 -17.04 -13.02
CA ILE A 17 34.80 -17.43 -14.40
C ILE A 17 33.59 -17.85 -15.30
N SER A 18 33.57 -17.21 -16.49
CA SER A 18 33.09 -17.62 -17.82
C SER A 18 31.62 -17.68 -18.25
N LEU A 19 31.36 -16.77 -19.21
CA LEU A 19 30.46 -16.83 -20.37
C LEU A 19 30.59 -18.13 -21.20
N LEU A 20 29.46 -18.56 -21.81
CA LEU A 20 29.27 -19.02 -23.22
C LEU A 20 27.83 -19.61 -23.34
N LEU A 21 26.88 -18.88 -23.92
CA LEU A 21 26.35 -18.93 -25.30
C LEU A 21 25.38 -20.09 -25.65
N LEU A 22 24.19 -19.65 -26.09
CA LEU A 22 23.32 -20.15 -27.17
C LEU A 22 22.55 -21.47 -26.98
N GLY A 23 21.24 -21.30 -26.80
CA GLY A 23 20.21 -22.28 -27.15
C GLY A 23 18.90 -21.56 -27.43
N GLY A 24 18.69 -21.16 -28.68
CA GLY A 24 17.41 -20.62 -29.14
C GLY A 24 16.36 -21.72 -29.19
N CYS A 25 15.17 -21.44 -28.66
CA CYS A 25 13.94 -22.13 -29.04
C CYS A 25 12.99 -21.07 -29.60
N GLY A 26 12.79 -21.12 -30.91
CA GLY A 26 11.69 -20.45 -31.58
C GLY A 26 10.38 -21.10 -31.14
N GLY A 27 9.52 -20.31 -30.51
CA GLY A 27 8.12 -20.64 -30.30
C GLY A 27 7.28 -19.74 -31.22
N ASN A 28 6.48 -20.36 -32.08
CA ASN A 28 5.55 -19.68 -32.99
C ASN A 28 4.62 -18.73 -32.21
N ALA A 29 4.55 -17.48 -32.65
CA ALA A 29 3.48 -16.56 -32.28
C ALA A 29 2.19 -17.00 -32.99
N SER A 30 1.41 -17.86 -32.33
CA SER A 30 -0.01 -18.00 -32.65
C SER A 30 -0.71 -16.73 -32.15
N ASN A 31 -1.08 -15.87 -33.09
CA ASN A 31 -1.89 -14.70 -32.85
C ASN A 31 -3.31 -15.17 -32.56
N GLU A 32 -3.60 -15.48 -31.31
CA GLU A 32 -4.95 -15.75 -30.84
C GLU A 32 -5.54 -14.43 -30.38
N ASN A 33 -6.46 -13.88 -31.18
CA ASN A 33 -7.34 -12.80 -30.76
C ASN A 33 -8.23 -13.34 -29.62
N ALA A 34 -7.74 -13.23 -28.39
CA ALA A 34 -8.53 -13.42 -27.20
C ALA A 34 -9.53 -12.26 -27.06
N PRO A 35 -10.76 -12.50 -26.59
CA PRO A 35 -11.69 -11.44 -26.25
C PRO A 35 -11.07 -10.56 -25.16
N VAL A 36 -11.11 -9.25 -25.34
CA VAL A 36 -10.75 -8.29 -24.30
C VAL A 36 -11.77 -8.48 -23.17
N ALA A 37 -11.34 -9.14 -22.10
CA ALA A 37 -12.05 -9.11 -20.84
C ALA A 37 -11.85 -7.72 -20.24
N GLU A 38 -12.93 -6.94 -20.18
CA GLU A 38 -12.98 -5.78 -19.30
C GLU A 38 -12.98 -6.27 -17.86
N GLY A 39 -11.96 -5.89 -17.08
CA GLY A 39 -12.12 -5.75 -15.63
C GLY A 39 -11.20 -6.53 -14.69
N GLU A 40 -10.08 -7.13 -15.13
CA GLU A 40 -9.07 -7.63 -14.18
C GLU A 40 -7.75 -6.91 -14.40
N ASN A 41 -7.37 -6.06 -13.44
CA ASN A 41 -6.02 -5.52 -13.37
C ASN A 41 -5.02 -6.70 -13.28
N SER A 42 -3.95 -6.66 -14.07
CA SER A 42 -2.83 -7.61 -13.90
C SER A 42 -2.33 -7.56 -12.45
N PRO A 43 -1.88 -8.67 -11.83
CA PRO A 43 -1.39 -8.67 -10.45
C PRO A 43 -0.35 -7.57 -10.16
N GLU A 44 0.54 -7.29 -11.11
CA GLU A 44 1.53 -6.20 -11.02
C GLU A 44 0.87 -4.81 -11.05
N THR A 45 -0.14 -4.62 -11.91
CA THR A 45 -0.91 -3.37 -11.98
C THR A 45 -1.71 -3.14 -10.70
N SER A 46 -2.35 -4.19 -10.16
CA SER A 46 -3.09 -4.13 -8.90
C SER A 46 -2.18 -3.77 -7.74
N LEU A 47 -0.95 -4.31 -7.69
CA LEU A 47 0.01 -4.00 -6.63
C LEU A 47 0.50 -2.55 -6.70
N ASN A 48 0.79 -2.04 -7.89
CA ASN A 48 1.19 -0.64 -8.06
C ASN A 48 0.07 0.33 -7.64
N ASN A 49 -1.17 0.05 -8.07
CA ASN A 49 -2.34 0.82 -7.68
C ASN A 49 -2.58 0.77 -6.17
N TYR A 50 -2.39 -0.41 -5.55
CA TYR A 50 -2.50 -0.59 -4.11
C TYR A 50 -1.46 0.25 -3.36
N THR A 51 -0.20 0.19 -3.76
CA THR A 51 0.86 0.99 -3.14
C THR A 51 0.61 2.49 -3.30
N ALA A 52 0.14 2.94 -4.46
CA ALA A 52 -0.24 4.33 -4.70
C ALA A 52 -1.39 4.77 -3.77
N ALA A 53 -2.41 3.91 -3.60
CA ALA A 53 -3.52 4.16 -2.69
C ALA A 53 -3.04 4.24 -1.24
N VAL A 54 -2.22 3.30 -0.77
CA VAL A 54 -1.63 3.30 0.58
C VAL A 54 -0.86 4.60 0.85
N TRP A 55 -0.08 5.07 -0.13
CA TRP A 55 0.67 6.32 0.00
C TRP A 55 -0.25 7.54 0.20
N GLU A 56 -1.30 7.67 -0.62
CA GLU A 56 -2.23 8.81 -0.50
C GLU A 56 -3.12 8.71 0.74
N ILE A 57 -3.53 7.49 1.14
CA ILE A 57 -4.23 7.24 2.40
C ILE A 57 -3.38 7.71 3.59
N GLU A 58 -2.07 7.43 3.61
CA GLU A 58 -1.20 7.91 4.69
C GLU A 58 -1.11 9.45 4.71
N ARG A 59 -1.07 10.10 3.54
CA ARG A 59 -1.11 11.57 3.46
C ARG A 59 -2.43 12.12 4.00
N GLN A 60 -3.56 11.52 3.61
CA GLN A 60 -4.88 11.88 4.10
C GLN A 60 -5.01 11.63 5.60
N ARG A 61 -4.42 10.55 6.13
CA ARG A 61 -4.37 10.26 7.56
C ARG A 61 -3.63 11.37 8.31
N GLN A 62 -2.46 11.79 7.83
CA GLN A 62 -1.71 12.91 8.43
C GLN A 62 -2.44 14.27 8.32
N ALA A 63 -3.19 14.51 7.24
CA ALA A 63 -4.04 15.69 7.12
C ALA A 63 -5.17 15.66 8.17
N THR A 64 -5.80 14.50 8.36
CA THR A 64 -6.87 14.30 9.34
C THR A 64 -6.38 14.53 10.76
N TYR A 65 -5.20 14.00 11.14
CA TYR A 65 -4.60 14.27 12.45
C TYR A 65 -4.35 15.76 12.73
N ARG A 66 -4.03 16.56 11.69
CA ARG A 66 -3.87 18.01 11.84
C ARG A 66 -5.20 18.70 12.16
N VAL A 67 -6.26 18.34 11.45
CA VAL A 67 -7.62 18.86 11.72
C VAL A 67 -8.08 18.48 13.13
N LEU A 68 -7.81 17.25 13.55
CA LEU A 68 -8.20 16.75 14.86
C LEU A 68 -7.46 17.45 16.00
N ALA A 69 -6.18 17.76 15.84
CA ALA A 69 -5.39 18.48 16.83
C ALA A 69 -5.98 19.88 17.15
N GLU A 70 -6.73 20.46 16.23
CA GLU A 70 -7.39 21.76 16.41
C GLU A 70 -8.78 21.64 17.07
N ASN A 71 -9.48 20.51 16.88
CA ASN A 71 -10.91 20.39 17.13
C ASN A 71 -11.32 19.28 18.11
N VAL A 72 -10.40 18.41 18.51
CA VAL A 72 -10.67 17.22 19.34
C VAL A 72 -9.66 17.12 20.48
N PRO A 73 -10.08 16.83 21.73
CA PRO A 73 -9.17 16.64 22.85
C PRO A 73 -8.17 15.49 22.62
N ASP A 74 -6.92 15.65 23.06
CA ASP A 74 -5.86 14.64 22.91
C ASP A 74 -6.25 13.26 23.46
N SER A 75 -7.08 13.23 24.52
CA SER A 75 -7.60 11.99 25.12
C SER A 75 -8.49 11.17 24.18
N GLU A 76 -9.12 11.81 23.19
CA GLU A 76 -9.93 11.15 22.17
C GLU A 76 -9.13 10.87 20.88
N GLN A 77 -8.09 11.66 20.59
CA GLN A 77 -7.25 11.48 19.39
C GLN A 77 -6.51 10.14 19.37
N ALA A 78 -6.10 9.64 20.53
CA ALA A 78 -5.42 8.35 20.65
C ALA A 78 -6.28 7.18 20.12
N ALA A 79 -7.60 7.33 20.11
CA ALA A 79 -8.50 6.28 19.70
C ALA A 79 -8.63 6.11 18.18
N LEU A 80 -8.09 7.03 17.37
CA LEU A 80 -8.01 6.85 15.91
C LEU A 80 -7.12 5.69 15.49
N ALA A 81 -6.17 5.27 16.32
CA ALA A 81 -5.35 4.10 16.03
C ALA A 81 -6.18 2.80 15.90
N GLU A 82 -7.33 2.75 16.59
CA GLU A 82 -8.24 1.61 16.62
C GLU A 82 -9.34 1.69 15.54
N VAL A 83 -9.43 2.80 14.80
CA VAL A 83 -10.45 2.97 13.77
C VAL A 83 -10.19 1.99 12.63
N ARG A 84 -11.25 1.30 12.21
CA ARG A 84 -11.30 0.50 10.99
C ARG A 84 -12.51 0.97 10.20
N CYS A 85 -12.29 1.55 9.03
CA CYS A 85 -13.37 2.14 8.23
C CYS A 85 -14.44 1.13 7.78
N ASN A 86 -14.07 -0.15 7.69
CA ASN A 86 -14.98 -1.26 7.41
C ASN A 86 -15.63 -1.87 8.66
N GLN A 87 -15.35 -1.36 9.87
CA GLN A 87 -15.94 -1.84 11.13
C GLN A 87 -16.61 -0.67 11.86
N PRO A 88 -17.91 -0.40 11.58
CA PRO A 88 -18.65 0.71 12.20
C PRO A 88 -18.59 0.73 13.73
N ASP A 89 -18.46 -0.44 14.33
CA ASP A 89 -18.39 -0.66 15.78
C ASP A 89 -17.20 0.02 16.44
N THR A 90 -16.08 0.11 15.73
CA THR A 90 -14.89 0.83 16.19
C THR A 90 -15.12 2.34 16.29
N ILE A 91 -16.20 2.86 15.71
CA ILE A 91 -16.50 4.30 15.61
C ILE A 91 -17.61 4.73 16.59
N ARG A 92 -18.51 3.81 16.96
CA ARG A 92 -19.75 4.13 17.71
C ARG A 92 -19.49 4.78 19.09
N GLY A 93 -18.34 4.51 19.70
CA GLY A 93 -17.96 5.01 21.02
C GLY A 93 -17.50 6.48 21.06
N PHE A 94 -17.22 7.10 19.92
CA PHE A 94 -16.65 8.45 19.88
C PHE A 94 -17.65 9.58 20.06
N SER A 95 -17.16 10.74 20.50
CA SER A 95 -17.93 11.98 20.51
C SER A 95 -18.48 12.29 19.12
N ARG A 96 -19.56 13.09 19.05
CA ARG A 96 -20.19 13.44 17.77
C ARG A 96 -19.22 14.15 16.83
N THR A 97 -18.34 14.99 17.36
CA THR A 97 -17.33 15.72 16.59
C THR A 97 -16.31 14.74 16.02
N LEU A 98 -15.66 13.92 16.86
CA LEU A 98 -14.67 12.95 16.40
C LEU A 98 -15.27 11.93 15.41
N ARG A 99 -16.51 11.49 15.64
CA ARG A 99 -17.20 10.59 14.71
C ARG A 99 -17.37 11.19 13.33
N ARG A 100 -17.70 12.48 13.23
CA ARG A 100 -17.82 13.16 11.93
C ARG A 100 -16.48 13.15 11.20
N GLU A 101 -15.40 13.55 11.88
CA GLU A 101 -14.06 13.55 11.29
C GLU A 101 -13.62 12.15 10.84
N ILE A 102 -13.97 11.10 11.59
CA ILE A 102 -13.69 9.71 11.20
C ILE A 102 -14.49 9.29 9.97
N VAL A 103 -15.79 9.61 9.91
CA VAL A 103 -16.62 9.28 8.74
C VAL A 103 -16.08 10.00 7.51
N ASP A 104 -15.81 11.31 7.62
CA ASP A 104 -15.25 12.10 6.53
C ASP A 104 -13.89 11.56 6.07
N TYR A 105 -13.05 11.06 6.99
CA TYR A 105 -11.81 10.36 6.65
C TYR A 105 -12.06 9.05 5.91
N CYS A 106 -12.98 8.21 6.38
CA CYS A 106 -13.28 6.93 5.77
C CYS A 106 -13.88 7.07 4.37
N ASP A 107 -14.74 8.06 4.15
CA ASP A 107 -15.32 8.36 2.84
C ASP A 107 -14.20 8.75 1.85
N ARG A 108 -13.27 9.62 2.26
CA ARG A 108 -12.10 9.99 1.45
C ARG A 108 -11.18 8.81 1.15
N VAL A 109 -11.01 7.89 2.10
CA VAL A 109 -10.20 6.67 1.86
C VAL A 109 -10.83 5.84 0.75
N ALA A 110 -12.15 5.66 0.74
CA ALA A 110 -12.84 4.96 -0.34
C ALA A 110 -12.63 5.67 -1.70
N GLU A 111 -12.79 6.99 -1.74
CA GLU A 111 -12.53 7.80 -2.95
C GLU A 111 -11.09 7.67 -3.45
N ILE A 112 -10.09 7.66 -2.56
CA ILE A 112 -8.68 7.47 -2.91
C ILE A 112 -8.45 6.10 -3.54
N ILE A 113 -9.03 5.04 -2.96
CA ILE A 113 -8.91 3.67 -3.49
C ILE A 113 -9.49 3.61 -4.91
N GLU A 114 -10.71 4.15 -5.10
CA GLU A 114 -11.38 4.18 -6.40
C GLU A 114 -10.60 5.01 -7.43
N ALA A 115 -9.99 6.12 -7.02
CA ALA A 115 -9.16 6.94 -7.89
C ALA A 115 -7.88 6.22 -8.38
N GLN A 116 -7.45 5.16 -7.70
CA GLN A 116 -6.35 4.29 -8.13
C GLN A 116 -6.82 3.10 -8.96
N ASN A 117 -8.07 3.08 -9.43
CA ASN A 117 -8.65 1.97 -10.21
C ASN A 117 -8.67 0.65 -9.42
N LEU A 118 -8.94 0.73 -8.12
CA LEU A 118 -9.23 -0.40 -7.24
C LEU A 118 -10.63 -0.25 -6.66
N THR A 119 -11.30 -1.37 -6.44
CA THR A 119 -12.43 -1.43 -5.51
C THR A 119 -11.92 -1.53 -4.07
N VAL A 120 -12.77 -1.15 -3.10
CA VAL A 120 -12.48 -1.34 -1.67
C VAL A 120 -12.22 -2.81 -1.35
N ASP A 121 -12.94 -3.73 -1.99
CA ASP A 121 -12.77 -5.17 -1.79
C ASP A 121 -11.42 -5.67 -2.31
N GLU A 122 -11.00 -5.26 -3.51
CA GLU A 122 -9.66 -5.60 -4.03
C GLU A 122 -8.55 -5.03 -3.15
N PHE A 123 -8.69 -3.77 -2.71
CA PHE A 123 -7.73 -3.15 -1.80
C PHE A 123 -7.61 -3.96 -0.49
N ASN A 124 -8.73 -4.32 0.13
CA ASN A 124 -8.74 -5.11 1.36
C ASN A 124 -8.15 -6.51 1.13
N GLN A 125 -8.47 -7.18 0.03
CA GLN A 125 -7.91 -8.50 -0.29
C GLN A 125 -6.39 -8.46 -0.49
N ILE A 126 -5.86 -7.42 -1.13
CA ILE A 126 -4.40 -7.24 -1.24
C ILE A 126 -3.82 -7.02 0.16
N GLY A 127 -4.45 -6.19 0.99
CA GLY A 127 -4.06 -5.96 2.38
C GLY A 127 -4.00 -7.24 3.21
N ASP A 128 -5.05 -8.07 3.18
CA ASP A 128 -5.14 -9.33 3.90
C ASP A 128 -4.01 -10.30 3.48
N ARG A 129 -3.65 -10.31 2.19
CA ARG A 129 -2.55 -11.14 1.67
C ARG A 129 -1.17 -10.71 2.15
N LEU A 130 -0.97 -9.45 2.55
CA LEU A 130 0.34 -8.99 3.05
C LEU A 130 0.74 -9.70 4.33
N ASP A 131 -0.22 -10.01 5.20
CA ASP A 131 0.03 -10.74 6.45
C ASP A 131 0.43 -12.21 6.18
N GLU A 132 0.04 -12.75 5.03
CA GLU A 132 0.25 -14.15 4.64
C GLU A 132 1.46 -14.35 3.70
N ASP A 133 1.88 -13.30 2.97
CA ASP A 133 2.94 -13.33 1.97
C ASP A 133 4.03 -12.28 2.23
N PRO A 134 5.14 -12.66 2.91
CA PRO A 134 6.24 -11.76 3.21
C PRO A 134 6.97 -11.21 1.97
N LEU A 135 6.89 -11.90 0.82
CA LEU A 135 7.48 -11.41 -0.42
C LEU A 135 6.65 -10.25 -0.96
N LEU A 136 5.32 -10.38 -0.94
CA LEU A 136 4.39 -9.31 -1.30
C LEU A 136 4.56 -8.09 -0.39
N GLU A 137 4.67 -8.30 0.92
CA GLU A 137 4.95 -7.23 1.90
C GLU A 137 6.24 -6.48 1.54
N THR A 138 7.31 -7.22 1.24
CA THR A 138 8.60 -6.64 0.85
C THR A 138 8.49 -5.79 -0.41
N GLN A 139 7.72 -6.24 -1.41
CA GLN A 139 7.49 -5.50 -2.65
C GLN A 139 6.75 -4.18 -2.40
N VAL A 140 5.66 -4.20 -1.62
CA VAL A 140 4.91 -2.98 -1.25
C VAL A 140 5.82 -2.01 -0.51
N MET A 141 6.61 -2.49 0.46
CA MET A 141 7.52 -1.64 1.23
C MET A 141 8.63 -1.00 0.37
N GLN A 142 9.11 -1.72 -0.64
CA GLN A 142 10.06 -1.18 -1.60
C GLN A 142 9.40 -0.07 -2.45
N GLN A 143 8.23 -0.33 -3.03
CA GLN A 143 7.52 0.66 -3.84
C GLN A 143 7.16 1.93 -3.03
N LEU A 144 6.72 1.78 -1.78
CA LEU A 144 6.47 2.91 -0.87
C LEU A 144 7.74 3.74 -0.60
N THR A 145 8.90 3.08 -0.52
CA THR A 145 10.19 3.77 -0.34
C THR A 145 10.56 4.58 -1.58
N GLU A 146 10.35 4.01 -2.77
CA GLU A 146 10.59 4.68 -4.05
C GLU A 146 9.67 5.90 -4.23
N LEU A 147 8.36 5.75 -3.97
CA LEU A 147 7.40 6.86 -3.98
C LEU A 147 7.83 7.99 -3.05
N ARG A 148 8.25 7.67 -1.83
CA ARG A 148 8.71 8.67 -0.86
C ARG A 148 9.92 9.45 -1.37
N GLN A 149 10.88 8.78 -1.99
CA GLN A 149 12.09 9.43 -2.50
C GLN A 149 11.77 10.37 -3.67
N GLN A 150 10.87 9.96 -4.57
CA GLN A 150 10.45 10.80 -5.71
C GLN A 150 9.75 12.08 -5.27
N GLN A 151 8.98 12.03 -4.18
CA GLN A 151 8.24 13.18 -3.64
C GLN A 151 9.10 14.12 -2.78
N GLN A 152 10.36 13.76 -2.51
CA GLN A 152 11.33 14.56 -1.74
C GLN A 152 12.45 15.15 -2.62
N GLY A 153 12.41 14.89 -3.93
CA GLY A 153 13.33 15.43 -4.93
C GLY A 153 12.88 16.72 -5.57
#